data_AF-A0AAF0IGI5-F1
#
_entry.id   AF-A0AAF0IGI5-F1
#
_cell.length_a   1.000
_cell.length_b   1.000
_cell.length_c   1.000
_cell.angle_alpha   90.00
_cell.angle_beta   90.00
_cell.angle_gamma   90.00
#
_symmetry.space_group_name_H-M   'P 1'
#
loop_
_entity.id
_entity.type
_entity.pdbx_description
1 polymer ?
#
loop_
_entity_poly.entity_id
_entity_poly.type
_entity_poly.pdbx_seq_one_letter_code
_entity_poly.pdbx_strand_id
1 'polypeptide(L)'
;MSNLFHCIKRLTELEFDFRTLGDGRSAAVRYANNSNYRNDSLIRKESELGIPCGRIAEYRTEILAVCVSSLMIAELKRIIKDSEIMKEDDSKWPQKNKDGRQELEIKLGNEHISFETAKIGSLVDVTESADPEGLRVFYYLVQDLKAFVFSLISLHFKIKPI
;
A
#
# COMPACT_ATOMS: atom_id res chain seq x y z
N MET A 1 -5.40 24.89 -0.88
CA MET A 1 -6.28 23.82 -0.37
C MET A 1 -5.51 22.53 -0.49
N SER A 2 -5.26 21.89 0.64
CA SER A 2 -4.34 20.76 0.80
C SER A 2 -4.81 19.53 0.01
N ASN A 3 -4.16 19.25 -1.12
CA ASN A 3 -4.28 18.01 -1.90
C ASN A 3 -3.60 16.84 -1.17
N LEU A 4 -3.96 16.64 0.10
CA LEU A 4 -3.41 15.59 0.94
C LEU A 4 -3.94 14.25 0.40
N PHE A 5 -3.06 13.48 -0.23
CA PHE A 5 -3.34 12.11 -0.59
C PHE A 5 -2.59 11.20 0.38
N HIS A 6 -3.35 10.30 0.98
CA HIS A 6 -2.83 9.29 1.88
C HIS A 6 -3.40 7.94 1.46
N CYS A 7 -2.52 6.96 1.23
CA CYS A 7 -2.95 5.59 0.97
C CYS A 7 -2.09 4.66 1.81
N ILE A 8 -2.71 3.99 2.77
CA ILE A 8 -2.08 2.96 3.59
C ILE A 8 -2.69 1.62 3.22
N LYS A 9 -1.84 0.66 2.87
CA LYS A 9 -2.21 -0.74 2.76
C LYS A 9 -1.42 -1.55 3.76
N ARG A 10 -2.10 -2.10 4.77
CA ARG A 10 -1.51 -3.04 5.74
C ARG A 10 -2.02 -4.44 5.46
N LEU A 11 -1.08 -5.34 5.28
CA LEU A 11 -1.26 -6.78 5.25
C LEU A 11 -0.46 -7.37 6.39
N THR A 12 -0.79 -8.60 6.80
CA THR A 12 -0.15 -9.29 7.93
C THR A 12 1.38 -9.25 7.92
N GLU A 13 2.00 -9.17 6.73
CA GLU A 13 3.46 -9.16 6.55
C GLU A 13 3.98 -7.98 5.71
N LEU A 14 3.10 -7.15 5.13
CA LEU A 14 3.45 -6.18 4.11
C LEU A 14 2.71 -4.86 4.33
N GLU A 15 3.44 -3.76 4.47
CA GLU A 15 2.88 -2.42 4.63
C GLU A 15 3.40 -1.46 3.57
N PHE A 16 2.48 -0.70 2.99
CA PHE A 16 2.77 0.39 2.07
C PHE A 16 2.07 1.65 2.51
N ASP A 17 2.77 2.78 2.49
CA ASP A 17 2.24 4.08 2.86
C ASP A 17 2.70 5.15 1.86
N PHE A 18 1.75 5.75 1.16
CA PHE A 18 1.95 6.89 0.28
C PHE A 18 1.50 8.18 0.96
N ARG A 19 2.39 9.17 1.04
CA ARG A 19 2.09 10.52 1.55
C ARG A 19 2.56 11.59 0.59
N THR A 20 1.65 12.45 0.13
CA THR A 20 2.03 13.67 -0.58
C THR A 20 2.78 14.63 0.35
N LEU A 21 3.89 15.18 -0.14
CA LEU A 21 4.72 16.14 0.58
C LEU A 21 4.46 17.57 0.05
N GLY A 22 4.41 18.54 0.95
CA GLY A 22 4.41 19.97 0.61
C GLY A 22 3.28 20.39 -0.35
N ASP A 23 3.67 20.94 -1.49
CA ASP A 23 2.79 21.49 -2.52
C ASP A 23 2.14 20.43 -3.44
N GLY A 24 2.39 19.14 -3.18
CA GLY A 24 1.84 18.03 -3.96
C GLY A 24 2.64 17.69 -5.22
N ARG A 25 3.82 18.30 -5.44
CA ARG A 25 4.71 17.95 -6.57
C ARG A 25 5.51 16.67 -6.33
N SER A 26 5.64 16.25 -5.08
CA SER A 26 6.38 15.06 -4.66
C SER A 26 5.61 14.30 -3.59
N ALA A 27 5.87 13.01 -3.47
CA ALA A 27 5.34 12.18 -2.40
C ALA A 27 6.41 11.24 -1.83
N ALA A 28 6.32 10.97 -0.54
CA ALA A 28 7.09 9.92 0.11
C ALA A 28 6.30 8.61 0.04
N VAL A 29 6.97 7.55 -0.42
CA VAL A 29 6.49 6.17 -0.37
C VAL A 29 7.29 5.45 0.69
N ARG A 30 6.61 4.82 1.63
CA ARG A 30 7.20 3.91 2.61
C ARG A 30 6.76 2.50 2.29
N TYR A 31 7.72 1.60 2.21
CA TYR A 31 7.50 0.16 2.12
C TYR A 31 8.10 -0.51 3.33
N ALA A 32 7.40 -1.48 3.90
CA ALA A 32 7.92 -2.36 4.93
C ALA A 32 7.47 -3.80 4.63
N ASN A 33 8.43 -4.72 4.61
CA ASN A 33 8.16 -6.15 4.51
C ASN A 33 8.75 -6.87 5.71
N ASN A 34 7.92 -7.64 6.40
CA ASN A 34 8.32 -8.47 7.54
C ASN A 34 8.10 -9.96 7.25
N SER A 35 7.89 -10.35 5.98
CA SER A 35 8.00 -11.75 5.59
C SER A 35 9.46 -12.16 5.77
N ASN A 36 9.69 -13.14 6.64
CA ASN A 36 11.02 -13.63 7.01
C ASN A 36 11.64 -14.41 5.83
N TYR A 37 11.92 -13.71 4.73
CA TYR A 37 12.27 -14.30 3.46
C TYR A 37 13.79 -14.35 3.29
N ARG A 38 14.31 -15.58 3.43
CA ARG A 38 15.71 -16.00 3.38
C ARG A 38 16.55 -15.45 4.51
N ASN A 39 17.23 -16.37 5.20
CA ASN A 39 18.37 -16.16 6.08
C ASN A 39 19.58 -15.48 5.36
N ASP A 40 19.35 -14.56 4.43
CA ASP A 40 20.38 -13.83 3.70
C ASP A 40 20.66 -12.50 4.43
N SER A 41 21.94 -12.26 4.71
CA SER A 41 22.42 -11.05 5.38
C SER A 41 22.00 -9.80 4.62
N LEU A 42 21.28 -8.92 5.33
CA LEU A 42 20.87 -7.56 4.93
C LEU A 42 21.89 -6.91 4.00
N ILE A 43 21.49 -6.61 2.77
CA ILE A 43 22.25 -5.70 1.91
C ILE A 43 21.95 -4.27 2.37
N ARG A 44 22.86 -3.71 3.17
CA ARG A 44 22.90 -2.28 3.49
C ARG A 44 23.29 -1.50 2.23
N LYS A 45 22.36 -0.75 1.66
CA LYS A 45 22.68 0.41 0.81
C LYS A 45 22.20 1.66 1.54
N GLU A 46 23.13 2.33 2.20
CA GLU A 46 22.98 3.75 2.51
C GLU A 46 22.92 4.49 1.18
N SER A 47 21.72 4.86 0.76
CA SER A 47 21.59 5.93 -0.22
C SER A 47 21.73 7.23 0.56
N GLU A 48 22.93 7.81 0.55
CA GLU A 48 23.15 9.24 0.80
C GLU A 48 22.36 10.07 -0.21
N LEU A 49 21.05 10.18 -0.01
CA LEU A 49 20.26 11.26 -0.57
C LEU A 49 19.74 12.01 0.64
N GLY A 50 20.46 13.08 0.97
CA GLY A 50 20.15 14.05 2.02
C GLY A 50 18.82 14.74 1.78
N ILE A 51 17.73 14.00 1.96
CA ILE A 51 16.40 14.55 2.14
C ILE A 51 16.23 14.61 3.66
N PRO A 52 16.07 15.81 4.26
CA PRO A 52 15.80 15.94 5.67
C PRO A 52 14.36 15.49 5.96
N CYS A 53 14.10 14.19 5.88
CA CYS A 53 12.92 13.60 6.47
C CYS A 53 13.24 13.39 7.95
N GLY A 54 12.74 14.29 8.79
CA GLY A 54 13.01 14.30 10.23
C GLY A 54 12.92 12.91 10.86
N ARG A 55 14.07 12.47 11.37
CA ARG A 55 14.26 11.66 12.58
C ARG A 55 13.16 10.62 12.85
N ILE A 56 13.30 9.42 12.29
CA ILE A 56 12.87 8.20 12.99
C ILE A 56 14.01 7.19 12.85
N ALA A 57 14.78 7.07 13.93
CA ALA A 57 15.67 5.96 14.15
C ALA A 57 14.84 4.74 14.56
N GLU A 58 15.31 3.55 14.15
CA GLU A 58 15.21 2.28 14.89
C GLU A 58 13.87 1.50 14.85
N TYR A 59 13.80 0.42 14.04
CA TYR A 59 14.06 -0.98 14.42
C TYR A 59 13.44 -1.96 13.39
N ARG A 60 14.25 -2.91 12.92
CA ARG A 60 13.87 -4.29 12.53
C ARG A 60 12.89 -4.57 11.38
N THR A 61 12.55 -3.61 10.53
CA THR A 61 11.81 -3.87 9.29
C THR A 61 12.41 -3.02 8.18
N GLU A 62 12.54 -3.55 6.96
CA GLU A 62 13.11 -2.83 5.81
C GLU A 62 12.21 -1.65 5.42
N ILE A 63 12.29 -0.53 6.15
CA ILE A 63 11.52 0.68 5.86
C ILE A 63 12.24 1.45 4.76
N LEU A 64 11.71 1.32 3.56
CA LEU A 64 12.24 1.96 2.36
C LEU A 64 11.48 3.26 2.10
N ALA A 65 12.14 4.41 2.22
CA ALA A 65 11.54 5.71 1.93
C ALA A 65 12.03 6.25 0.58
N VAL A 66 11.13 6.40 -0.40
CA VAL A 66 11.44 6.96 -1.73
C VAL A 66 10.61 8.20 -2.00
N CYS A 67 11.23 9.23 -2.57
CA CYS A 67 10.50 10.36 -3.15
C CYS A 67 10.11 10.06 -4.60
N VAL A 68 8.80 10.05 -4.87
CA VAL A 68 8.25 9.83 -6.22
C VAL A 68 7.72 11.13 -6.82
N SER A 69 7.79 11.21 -8.15
CA SER A 69 7.26 12.33 -8.92
C SER A 69 5.74 12.41 -8.84
N SER A 70 5.19 13.62 -8.95
CA SER A 70 3.74 13.88 -9.02
C SER A 70 3.00 13.04 -10.08
N LEU A 71 3.66 12.66 -11.19
CA LEU A 71 3.08 11.79 -12.21
C LEU A 71 2.73 10.40 -11.66
N MET A 72 3.57 9.84 -10.78
CA MET A 72 3.30 8.55 -10.15
C MET A 72 2.11 8.61 -9.20
N ILE A 73 1.96 9.75 -8.53
CA ILE A 73 0.81 10.00 -7.65
C ILE A 73 -0.46 10.25 -8.45
N ALA A 74 -0.36 10.93 -9.58
CA ALA A 74 -1.49 11.08 -10.50
C ALA A 74 -1.97 9.71 -11.00
N GLU A 75 -1.04 8.81 -11.33
CA GLU A 75 -1.37 7.46 -11.77
C GLU A 75 -1.97 6.60 -10.65
N LEU A 76 -1.42 6.65 -9.44
CA LEU A 76 -2.01 5.98 -8.28
C LEU A 76 -3.43 6.49 -7.98
N LYS A 77 -3.64 7.80 -8.08
CA LYS A 77 -4.98 8.40 -7.97
C LYS A 77 -5.92 7.94 -9.08
N ARG A 78 -5.41 7.74 -10.30
CA ARG A 78 -6.18 7.21 -11.43
C ARG A 78 -6.62 5.78 -11.17
N ILE A 79 -5.71 4.89 -10.75
CA ILE A 79 -6.02 3.49 -10.40
C ILE A 79 -7.11 3.40 -9.33
N ILE A 80 -7.05 4.23 -8.29
CA ILE A 80 -8.05 4.25 -7.21
C ILE A 80 -9.41 4.77 -7.70
N LYS A 81 -9.43 5.73 -8.61
CA LYS A 81 -10.70 6.25 -9.17
C LYS A 81 -11.33 5.26 -10.14
N ASP A 82 -10.51 4.65 -11.00
CA ASP A 82 -10.93 3.67 -12.00
C ASP A 82 -11.44 2.38 -11.35
N SER A 83 -10.97 2.04 -10.14
CA SER A 83 -11.45 0.89 -9.39
C SER A 83 -12.82 1.10 -8.75
N GLU A 84 -13.33 2.34 -8.67
CA GLU A 84 -14.60 2.68 -8.01
C GLU A 84 -14.70 2.28 -6.52
N ILE A 85 -13.59 1.92 -5.88
CA ILE A 85 -13.54 1.43 -4.49
C ILE A 85 -14.14 2.42 -3.47
N MET A 86 -14.22 3.71 -3.82
CA MET A 86 -14.78 4.74 -2.96
C MET A 86 -16.31 4.64 -2.80
N LYS A 87 -16.98 3.82 -3.62
CA LYS A 87 -18.43 3.55 -3.55
C LYS A 87 -18.77 2.28 -2.77
N GLU A 88 -17.76 1.49 -2.39
CA GLU A 88 -17.92 0.19 -1.73
C GLU A 88 -17.98 0.32 -0.20
N ASP A 89 -18.53 -0.70 0.47
CA ASP A 89 -18.73 -0.75 1.92
C ASP A 89 -18.29 -2.12 2.48
N ASP A 90 -17.54 -2.14 3.58
CA ASP A 90 -16.99 -3.35 4.20
C ASP A 90 -17.90 -3.99 5.26
N SER A 91 -19.11 -3.47 5.49
CA SER A 91 -20.04 -3.96 6.52
C SER A 91 -20.35 -5.47 6.41
N LYS A 92 -20.26 -6.03 5.20
CA LYS A 92 -20.54 -7.45 4.90
C LYS A 92 -19.27 -8.28 4.67
N TRP A 93 -18.10 -7.66 4.77
CA TRP A 93 -16.84 -8.33 4.47
C TRP A 93 -16.42 -9.24 5.63
N PRO A 94 -15.69 -10.33 5.34
CA PRO A 94 -15.27 -11.28 6.35
C PRO A 94 -14.36 -10.61 7.37
N GLN A 95 -14.70 -10.73 8.65
CA GLN A 95 -13.92 -10.11 9.73
C GLN A 95 -12.60 -10.85 10.00
N LYS A 96 -11.62 -10.13 10.57
CA LYS A 96 -10.30 -10.66 10.91
C LYS A 96 -10.37 -12.04 11.60
N ASN A 97 -9.56 -12.96 11.12
CA ASN A 97 -9.47 -14.32 11.62
C ASN A 97 -8.02 -14.64 12.05
N LYS A 98 -7.76 -15.89 12.44
CA LYS A 98 -6.42 -16.33 12.85
C LYS A 98 -5.39 -16.30 11.70
N ASP A 99 -5.86 -16.34 10.46
CA ASP A 99 -5.02 -16.44 9.25
C ASP A 99 -4.47 -15.09 8.77
N GLY A 100 -5.08 -13.99 9.22
CA GLY A 100 -4.55 -12.65 9.02
C GLY A 100 -5.62 -11.57 8.89
N ARG A 101 -5.14 -10.34 8.67
CA ARG A 101 -5.94 -9.13 8.47
C ARG A 101 -5.41 -8.35 7.28
N GLN A 102 -6.30 -7.73 6.54
CA GLN A 102 -5.99 -6.78 5.48
C GLN A 102 -6.73 -5.49 5.76
N GLU A 103 -5.99 -4.38 5.78
CA GLU A 103 -6.54 -3.04 5.98
C GLU A 103 -6.19 -2.18 4.78
N LEU A 104 -7.13 -1.41 4.26
CA LEU A 104 -6.87 -0.41 3.22
C LEU A 104 -7.46 0.91 3.69
N GLU A 105 -6.63 1.94 3.78
CA GLU A 105 -7.06 3.28 4.11
C GLU A 105 -6.68 4.22 2.98
N ILE A 106 -7.65 4.94 2.43
CA ILE A 106 -7.43 5.90 1.37
C ILE A 106 -8.08 7.22 1.75
N LYS A 107 -7.30 8.29 1.69
CA LYS A 107 -7.75 9.66 1.83
C LYS A 107 -7.45 10.43 0.55
N LEU A 108 -8.51 10.91 -0.09
CA LEU A 108 -8.46 11.67 -1.34
C LEU A 108 -9.17 13.01 -1.12
N GLY A 109 -8.41 14.03 -0.74
CA GLY A 109 -8.98 15.36 -0.45
C GLY A 109 -9.89 15.30 0.78
N ASN A 110 -11.20 15.45 0.56
CA ASN A 110 -12.22 15.44 1.63
C ASN A 110 -12.86 14.06 1.85
N GLU A 111 -12.65 13.13 0.92
CA GLU A 111 -13.18 11.77 1.02
C GLU A 111 -12.16 10.88 1.74
N HIS A 112 -12.66 10.04 2.64
CA HIS A 112 -11.87 9.10 3.41
C HIS A 112 -12.62 7.78 3.50
N ILE A 113 -11.92 6.70 3.15
CA ILE A 113 -12.40 5.33 3.24
C ILE A 113 -11.38 4.52 4.04
N SER A 114 -11.88 3.63 4.87
CA SER A 114 -11.08 2.69 5.66
C SER A 114 -11.80 1.36 5.66
N PHE A 115 -11.14 0.34 5.12
CA PHE A 115 -11.68 -1.00 5.02
C PHE A 115 -10.85 -1.96 5.86
N GLU A 116 -11.54 -2.87 6.54
CA GLU A 116 -10.94 -3.97 7.29
C GLU A 116 -11.55 -5.31 6.85
N THR A 117 -10.71 -6.24 6.40
CA THR A 117 -11.15 -7.60 6.04
C THR A 117 -10.15 -8.66 6.48
N ALA A 118 -10.61 -9.91 6.57
CA ALA A 118 -9.78 -11.09 6.69
C ALA A 118 -8.82 -11.23 5.50
N LYS A 119 -7.79 -12.07 5.64
CA LYS A 119 -6.88 -12.41 4.55
C LYS A 119 -7.63 -13.16 3.43
N ILE A 120 -7.71 -12.56 2.25
CA ILE A 120 -8.26 -13.17 1.04
C ILE A 120 -7.13 -13.82 0.26
N GLY A 121 -7.20 -15.14 0.04
CA GLY A 121 -6.19 -15.90 -0.69
C GLY A 121 -6.52 -16.07 -2.17
N SER A 122 -7.80 -16.22 -2.51
CA SER A 122 -8.26 -16.62 -3.83
C SER A 122 -9.58 -15.96 -4.24
N LEU A 123 -9.92 -16.05 -5.53
CA LEU A 123 -11.24 -15.63 -6.04
C LEU A 123 -12.40 -16.52 -5.55
N VAL A 124 -12.10 -17.73 -5.07
CA VAL A 124 -13.11 -18.61 -4.47
C VAL A 124 -13.63 -17.97 -3.18
N ASP A 125 -12.73 -17.50 -2.33
CA ASP A 125 -13.06 -16.81 -1.06
C ASP A 125 -13.92 -15.54 -1.30
N VAL A 126 -13.68 -14.85 -2.43
CA VAL A 126 -14.47 -13.69 -2.85
C VAL A 126 -15.89 -14.12 -3.27
N THR A 127 -16.00 -15.20 -4.04
CA THR A 127 -17.28 -15.68 -4.57
C THR A 127 -18.19 -16.23 -3.46
N GLU A 128 -17.61 -16.84 -2.44
CA GLU A 128 -18.34 -17.39 -1.28
C GLU A 128 -18.72 -16.34 -0.23
N SER A 129 -18.29 -15.09 -0.40
CA SER A 129 -18.57 -14.01 0.54
C SER A 129 -20.00 -13.47 0.44
N ALA A 130 -20.42 -12.72 1.46
CA ALA A 130 -21.73 -12.06 1.48
C ALA A 130 -21.83 -10.84 0.53
N ASP A 131 -20.69 -10.39 -0.01
CA ASP A 131 -20.60 -9.27 -0.95
C ASP A 131 -19.50 -9.54 -2.00
N PRO A 132 -19.77 -10.41 -2.97
CA PRO A 132 -18.76 -10.83 -3.95
C PRO A 132 -18.36 -9.70 -4.91
N GLU A 133 -19.23 -8.72 -5.16
CA GLU A 133 -18.95 -7.61 -6.07
C GLU A 133 -17.96 -6.62 -5.45
N GLY A 134 -18.22 -6.13 -4.24
CA GLY A 134 -17.33 -5.21 -3.54
C GLY A 134 -15.98 -5.84 -3.20
N LEU A 135 -15.98 -7.10 -2.72
CA LEU A 135 -14.73 -7.82 -2.43
C LEU A 135 -13.90 -8.11 -3.69
N ARG A 136 -14.54 -8.29 -4.85
CA ARG A 136 -13.84 -8.45 -6.13
C ARG A 136 -13.15 -7.16 -6.54
N VAL A 137 -13.81 -6.01 -6.39
CA VAL A 137 -13.21 -4.69 -6.62
C VAL A 137 -12.00 -4.49 -5.70
N PHE A 138 -12.14 -4.77 -4.40
CA PHE A 138 -11.05 -4.69 -3.44
C PHE A 138 -9.89 -5.62 -3.80
N TYR A 139 -10.18 -6.87 -4.17
CA TYR A 139 -9.18 -7.87 -4.53
C TYR A 139 -8.33 -7.43 -5.73
N TYR A 140 -8.96 -6.95 -6.80
CA TYR A 140 -8.23 -6.45 -7.98
C TYR A 140 -7.44 -5.18 -7.68
N LEU A 141 -8.03 -4.22 -6.96
CA LEU A 141 -7.32 -3.00 -6.58
C LEU A 141 -6.06 -3.32 -5.76
N VAL A 142 -6.15 -4.24 -4.80
CA VAL A 142 -4.98 -4.62 -3.99
C VAL A 142 -3.90 -5.27 -4.86
N GLN A 143 -4.26 -6.02 -5.90
CA GLN A 143 -3.29 -6.56 -6.86
C GLN A 143 -2.61 -5.47 -7.67
N ASP A 144 -3.38 -4.51 -8.21
CA ASP A 144 -2.84 -3.40 -8.99
C ASP A 144 -1.89 -2.55 -8.13
N LEU A 145 -2.26 -2.27 -6.88
CA LEU A 145 -1.42 -1.54 -5.93
C LEU A 145 -0.12 -2.31 -5.62
N LYS A 146 -0.20 -3.64 -5.39
CA LYS A 146 0.99 -4.47 -5.19
C LYS A 146 1.90 -4.44 -6.41
N ALA A 147 1.35 -4.63 -7.61
CA ALA A 147 2.10 -4.62 -8.85
C ALA A 147 2.79 -3.26 -9.09
N PHE A 148 2.08 -2.16 -8.80
CA PHE A 148 2.61 -0.81 -8.87
C PHE A 148 3.80 -0.60 -7.93
N VAL A 149 3.66 -0.98 -6.65
CA VAL A 149 4.74 -0.81 -5.67
C VAL A 149 5.91 -1.75 -5.93
N PHE A 150 5.66 -2.99 -6.29
CA PHE A 150 6.71 -3.97 -6.62
C PHE A 150 7.52 -3.51 -7.83
N SER A 151 6.88 -2.98 -8.86
CA SER A 151 7.58 -2.39 -10.01
C SER A 151 8.46 -1.20 -9.59
N LEU A 152 7.95 -0.34 -8.71
CA LEU A 152 8.68 0.78 -8.12
C LEU A 152 9.93 0.34 -7.35
N ILE A 153 9.79 -0.61 -6.43
CA ILE A 153 10.89 -1.12 -5.61
C ILE A 153 11.92 -1.82 -6.49
N SER A 154 11.46 -2.62 -7.47
CA SER A 154 12.35 -3.38 -8.34
C SER A 154 13.19 -2.48 -9.23
N LEU A 155 12.59 -1.44 -9.81
CA LEU A 155 13.32 -0.47 -10.63
C LEU A 155 14.28 0.38 -9.80
N HIS A 156 13.85 0.86 -8.63
CA HIS A 156 14.63 1.82 -7.85
C HIS A 156 15.78 1.15 -7.08
N PHE A 157 15.55 -0.05 -6.53
CA PHE A 157 16.53 -0.72 -5.68
C PHE A 157 17.22 -1.92 -6.35
N LYS A 158 16.77 -2.33 -7.53
CA LYS A 158 17.20 -3.57 -8.20
C LYS A 158 17.04 -4.82 -7.32
N ILE A 159 16.10 -4.75 -6.36
CA ILE A 159 15.72 -5.87 -5.51
C ILE A 159 14.54 -6.57 -6.19
N LYS A 160 14.50 -7.91 -6.17
CA LYS A 160 13.29 -8.63 -6.60
C LYS A 160 12.29 -8.58 -5.45
N PRO A 161 11.16 -7.85 -5.56
CA PRO A 161 10.07 -8.03 -4.61
C PRO A 161 9.52 -9.46 -4.77
N ILE A 162 9.29 -10.14 -3.66
CA ILE A 162 8.82 -11.53 -3.60
C ILE A 162 7.46 -11.55 -2.94
#